data_AF-A0A090WLB8-F1
#
_entry.id   AF-A0A090WLB8-F1
#
_cell.length_a   1.000
_cell.length_b   1.000
_cell.length_c   1.000
_cell.angle_alpha   90.00
_cell.angle_beta   90.00
_cell.angle_gamma   90.00
#
_symmetry.space_group_name_H-M   'P 1'
#
loop_
_entity.id
_entity.type
_entity.pdbx_description
1 polymer ?
#
loop_
_entity_poly.entity_id
_entity_poly.type
_entity_poly.pdbx_seq_one_letter_code
_entity_poly.pdbx_strand_id
1 'polypeptide(L)'
;MQAVLDYFQSLDSFSVFSLLIGMLASWYISKHFFLKKKPSLIQDAKRHKTTNYGSYRNVAKETESTIVNSEYFGSWAINANGTVTDNINKLTWIRAPWGTIWDGTDFVGNPIAIKWRDASDLFGKGIFIKNPFPVLTLTQRPTNFKENYTKGSCKVFFAGYDTWRLPTAAELDTLQFNISQELNHDLSKLYAKERSNLKSKLFPFLTAFTKQDILKYKLWTADMADVHSAWSHHGTTLDDTKIDEQCYVLFVKDY
;
A
#
# COMPACT_ATOMS: atom_id res chain seq x y z
N MET A 1 -38.49 15.56 -42.88
CA MET A 1 -39.44 14.71 -42.13
C MET A 1 -40.25 13.84 -43.09
N GLN A 2 -40.82 14.39 -44.17
CA GLN A 2 -41.51 13.64 -45.24
C GLN A 2 -40.65 12.53 -45.89
N ALA A 3 -39.42 12.85 -46.30
CA ALA A 3 -38.51 11.88 -46.94
C ALA A 3 -38.10 10.70 -46.04
N VAL A 4 -38.19 10.86 -44.72
CA VAL A 4 -37.90 9.78 -43.76
C VAL A 4 -39.11 8.84 -43.66
N LEU A 5 -40.33 9.40 -43.69
CA LEU A 5 -41.57 8.64 -43.65
C LEU A 5 -41.79 7.82 -44.93
N ASP A 6 -41.50 8.39 -46.10
CA ASP A 6 -41.62 7.68 -47.39
C ASP A 6 -40.64 6.50 -47.48
N TYR A 7 -39.44 6.64 -46.91
CA TYR A 7 -38.46 5.55 -46.83
C TYR A 7 -38.97 4.38 -45.97
N PHE A 8 -39.58 4.65 -44.81
CA PHE A 8 -40.14 3.59 -43.95
C PHE A 8 -41.38 2.92 -44.52
N GLN A 9 -42.17 3.62 -45.35
CA GLN A 9 -43.32 3.04 -46.03
C GLN A 9 -42.94 2.14 -47.22
N SER A 10 -41.75 2.32 -47.79
CA SER A 10 -41.24 1.51 -48.92
C SER A 10 -40.61 0.17 -48.50
N LEU A 11 -40.40 -0.03 -47.20
CA LEU A 11 -39.75 -1.22 -46.66
C LEU A 11 -40.78 -2.30 -46.34
N ASP A 12 -40.57 -3.51 -46.84
CA ASP A 12 -41.36 -4.68 -46.47
C ASP A 12 -41.26 -4.93 -44.95
N SER A 13 -42.32 -5.46 -44.37
CA SER A 13 -42.46 -5.79 -42.95
C SER A 13 -41.24 -6.55 -42.38
N PHE A 14 -40.63 -7.42 -43.18
CA PHE A 14 -39.42 -8.16 -42.84
C PHE A 14 -38.18 -7.26 -42.68
N SER A 15 -38.04 -6.23 -43.52
CA SER A 15 -36.93 -5.27 -43.45
C SER A 15 -37.03 -4.27 -42.30
N VAL A 16 -38.25 -3.93 -41.87
CA VAL A 16 -38.44 -3.14 -40.65
C VAL A 16 -38.09 -3.95 -39.40
N PHE A 17 -38.45 -5.24 -39.39
CA PHE A 17 -38.15 -6.14 -38.29
C PHE A 17 -36.64 -6.42 -38.14
N SER A 18 -35.91 -6.58 -39.26
CA SER A 18 -34.46 -6.79 -39.23
C SER A 18 -33.69 -5.56 -38.76
N LEU A 19 -34.13 -4.34 -39.12
CA LEU A 19 -33.58 -3.09 -38.59
C LEU A 19 -33.79 -2.96 -37.08
N LEU A 20 -34.99 -3.28 -36.59
CA LEU A 20 -35.29 -3.26 -35.15
C LEU A 20 -34.46 -4.28 -34.37
N ILE A 21 -34.32 -5.51 -34.88
CA ILE A 21 -33.44 -6.52 -34.28
C ILE A 21 -31.98 -6.06 -34.32
N GLY A 22 -31.51 -5.50 -35.42
CA GLY A 22 -30.15 -4.98 -35.55
C GLY A 22 -29.85 -3.85 -34.57
N MET A 23 -30.81 -2.95 -34.34
CA MET A 23 -30.71 -1.89 -33.33
C MET A 23 -30.74 -2.43 -31.91
N LEU A 24 -31.62 -3.38 -31.60
CA LEU A 24 -31.72 -4.02 -30.28
C LEU A 24 -30.48 -4.87 -29.97
N ALA A 25 -29.97 -5.62 -30.94
CA ALA A 25 -28.74 -6.39 -30.83
C ALA A 25 -27.54 -5.45 -30.66
N SER A 26 -27.46 -4.37 -31.43
CA SER A 26 -26.39 -3.36 -31.28
C SER A 26 -26.44 -2.66 -29.91
N TRP A 27 -27.64 -2.34 -29.42
CA TRP A 27 -27.83 -1.77 -28.08
C TRP A 27 -27.48 -2.79 -26.98
N TYR A 28 -27.87 -4.05 -27.13
CA TYR A 28 -27.57 -5.13 -26.19
C TYR A 28 -26.07 -5.44 -26.15
N ILE A 29 -25.42 -5.56 -27.31
CA ILE A 29 -23.97 -5.70 -27.45
C ILE A 29 -23.27 -4.47 -26.87
N SER A 30 -23.74 -3.27 -27.17
CA SER A 30 -23.17 -2.05 -26.59
C SER A 30 -23.27 -2.07 -25.05
N LYS A 31 -24.43 -2.41 -24.50
CA LYS A 31 -24.66 -2.48 -23.05
C LYS A 31 -23.84 -3.58 -22.37
N HIS A 32 -23.67 -4.74 -23.01
CA HIS A 32 -22.92 -5.86 -22.41
C HIS A 32 -21.40 -5.74 -22.58
N PHE A 33 -20.92 -5.15 -23.68
CA PHE A 33 -19.49 -5.03 -23.98
C PHE A 33 -18.89 -3.65 -23.60
N PHE A 34 -19.69 -2.59 -23.45
CA PHE A 34 -19.24 -1.25 -22.99
C PHE A 34 -19.49 -0.97 -21.51
N LEU A 35 -19.78 -1.99 -20.69
CA LEU A 35 -19.48 -1.89 -19.26
C LEU A 35 -17.96 -1.83 -19.10
N LYS A 36 -17.38 -0.64 -19.34
CA LYS A 36 -15.97 -0.36 -19.08
C LYS A 36 -15.74 -0.71 -17.62
N LYS A 37 -15.09 -1.85 -17.39
CA LYS A 37 -14.67 -2.29 -16.07
C LYS A 37 -13.97 -1.11 -15.42
N LYS A 38 -14.48 -0.66 -14.26
CA LYS A 38 -13.84 0.44 -13.54
C LYS A 38 -12.35 0.10 -13.40
N PRO A 39 -11.44 1.01 -13.77
CA PRO A 39 -10.02 0.74 -13.71
C PRO A 39 -9.62 0.36 -12.29
N SER A 40 -8.62 -0.52 -12.17
CA SER A 40 -8.07 -0.85 -10.85
C SER A 40 -7.28 0.33 -10.28
N LEU A 41 -7.11 0.38 -8.95
CA LEU A 41 -6.33 1.45 -8.31
C LEU A 41 -4.90 1.54 -8.87
N ILE A 42 -4.32 0.41 -9.27
CA ILE A 42 -3.00 0.35 -9.91
C ILE A 42 -3.04 1.01 -11.29
N GLN A 43 -4.07 0.74 -12.09
CA GLN A 43 -4.24 1.37 -13.40
C GLN A 43 -4.43 2.88 -13.26
N ASP A 44 -5.21 3.31 -12.27
CA ASP A 44 -5.40 4.73 -11.97
C ASP A 44 -4.11 5.40 -11.51
N ALA A 45 -3.34 4.77 -10.62
CA ALA A 45 -2.04 5.27 -10.18
C ALA A 45 -1.05 5.38 -11.36
N LYS A 46 -1.02 4.38 -12.25
CA LYS A 46 -0.17 4.40 -13.46
C LYS A 46 -0.57 5.51 -14.44
N ARG A 47 -1.87 5.72 -14.62
CA ARG A 47 -2.44 6.70 -15.56
C ARG A 47 -2.34 8.13 -15.06
N HIS A 48 -2.72 8.36 -13.81
CA HIS A 48 -2.83 9.70 -13.23
C HIS A 48 -1.57 10.15 -12.52
N LYS A 49 -0.62 9.25 -12.26
CA LYS A 49 0.63 9.53 -11.53
C LYS A 49 0.37 10.10 -10.13
N THR A 50 -0.81 9.81 -9.58
CA THR A 50 -1.24 10.22 -8.26
C THR A 50 -2.12 9.14 -7.63
N THR A 51 -2.03 8.94 -6.32
CA THR A 51 -2.92 8.08 -5.53
C THR A 51 -3.14 8.66 -4.15
N ASN A 52 -4.06 8.08 -3.38
CA ASN A 52 -4.43 8.47 -2.02
C ASN A 52 -5.10 7.30 -1.29
N TYR A 53 -5.57 7.56 -0.07
CA TYR A 53 -6.35 6.63 0.77
C TYR A 53 -7.83 7.05 0.84
N GLY A 54 -8.39 7.55 -0.27
CA GLY A 54 -9.76 8.06 -0.34
C GLY A 54 -9.88 9.58 -0.44
N SER A 55 -11.12 10.05 -0.61
CA SER A 55 -11.44 11.43 -0.99
C SER A 55 -11.88 12.28 0.21
N TYR A 56 -10.96 12.53 1.15
CA TYR A 56 -11.25 13.37 2.32
C TYR A 56 -10.19 14.46 2.47
N ARG A 57 -10.27 15.47 1.60
CA ARG A 57 -9.38 16.66 1.64
C ARG A 57 -9.51 17.47 2.95
N ASN A 58 -10.53 17.22 3.77
CA ASN A 58 -10.87 18.01 4.95
C ASN A 58 -10.81 17.26 6.30
N VAL A 59 -10.52 15.96 6.34
CA VAL A 59 -10.62 15.14 7.58
C VAL A 59 -9.24 14.73 8.13
N ALA A 60 -8.17 15.34 7.62
CA ALA A 60 -6.81 15.03 8.00
C ALA A 60 -6.01 16.28 8.39
N LYS A 61 -6.67 17.26 9.03
CA LYS A 61 -5.94 18.32 9.73
C LYS A 61 -5.45 17.78 11.05
N GLU A 62 -4.14 17.84 11.26
CA GLU A 62 -3.51 17.57 12.55
C GLU A 62 -4.18 18.47 13.59
N THR A 63 -4.93 17.87 14.51
CA THR A 63 -5.59 18.66 15.57
C THR A 63 -5.19 18.11 16.93
N GLU A 64 -4.99 16.78 17.07
CA GLU A 64 -4.51 16.15 18.28
C GLU A 64 -3.61 14.94 17.96
N SER A 65 -2.54 14.76 18.74
CA SER A 65 -1.67 13.59 18.71
C SER A 65 -1.59 12.96 20.09
N THR A 66 -1.57 11.63 20.14
CA THR A 66 -1.39 10.86 21.38
C THR A 66 0.02 10.33 21.43
N ILE A 67 0.78 10.68 22.47
CA ILE A 67 2.12 10.15 22.69
C ILE A 67 2.04 8.77 23.33
N VAL A 68 2.71 7.80 22.72
CA VAL A 68 2.86 6.44 23.23
C VAL A 68 4.34 6.22 23.51
N ASN A 69 4.67 6.04 24.78
CA ASN A 69 6.01 5.69 25.22
C ASN A 69 6.08 4.19 25.51
N SER A 70 7.15 3.58 25.06
CA SER A 70 7.59 2.24 25.42
C SER A 70 8.89 2.35 26.19
N GLU A 71 9.00 1.58 27.27
CA GLU A 71 10.23 1.51 28.06
C GLU A 71 11.42 1.04 27.22
N TYR A 72 11.14 0.21 26.21
CA TYR A 72 12.15 -0.51 25.44
C TYR A 72 12.27 -0.05 23.98
N PHE A 73 11.19 0.47 23.41
CA PHE A 73 11.08 0.74 21.97
C PHE A 73 10.88 2.22 21.64
N GLY A 74 10.99 3.09 22.65
CA GLY A 74 11.00 4.53 22.45
C GLY A 74 9.63 5.21 22.44
N SER A 75 9.60 6.38 21.82
CA SER A 75 8.43 7.27 21.83
C SER A 75 7.85 7.44 20.43
N TRP A 76 6.53 7.36 20.35
CA TRP A 76 5.76 7.45 19.12
C TRP A 76 4.63 8.46 19.29
N ALA A 77 4.28 9.19 18.24
CA ALA A 77 3.11 10.06 18.20
C ALA A 77 2.07 9.48 17.23
N ILE A 78 0.91 9.08 17.74
CA ILE A 78 -0.23 8.66 16.91
C ILE A 78 -1.03 9.91 16.58
N ASN A 79 -1.12 10.24 15.29
CA ASN A 79 -1.82 11.43 14.84
C ASN A 79 -3.27 11.08 14.47
N ALA A 80 -4.20 11.98 14.75
CA ALA A 80 -5.62 11.81 14.43
C ALA A 80 -5.94 11.71 12.92
N ASN A 81 -4.95 11.91 12.05
CA ASN A 81 -5.07 11.87 10.59
C ASN A 81 -4.66 10.51 9.97
N GLY A 82 -4.54 9.46 10.77
CA GLY A 82 -4.20 8.11 10.31
C GLY A 82 -2.71 7.85 10.11
N THR A 83 -1.84 8.75 10.58
CA THR A 83 -0.38 8.56 10.56
C THR A 83 0.18 8.29 11.95
N VAL A 84 1.42 7.79 12.00
CA VAL A 84 2.18 7.64 13.23
C VAL A 84 3.62 8.10 13.01
N THR A 85 4.15 8.88 13.95
CA THR A 85 5.54 9.38 13.91
C THR A 85 6.39 8.60 14.89
N ASP A 86 7.50 8.06 14.40
CA ASP A 86 8.63 7.53 15.16
C ASP A 86 9.58 8.67 15.55
N ASN A 87 9.61 9.02 16.83
CA ASN A 87 10.44 10.14 17.30
C ASN A 87 11.92 9.79 17.37
N ILE A 88 12.29 8.49 17.39
CA ILE A 88 13.67 8.03 17.43
C ILE A 88 14.26 8.05 16.03
N ASN A 89 13.60 7.36 15.10
CA ASN A 89 14.12 7.20 13.74
C ASN A 89 13.76 8.37 12.82
N LYS A 90 12.95 9.33 13.29
CA LYS A 90 12.48 10.51 12.53
C LYS A 90 11.73 10.10 11.25
N LEU A 91 10.85 9.11 11.40
CA LEU A 91 10.02 8.58 10.32
C LEU A 91 8.55 8.82 10.64
N THR A 92 7.73 9.12 9.65
CA THR A 92 6.28 9.10 9.75
C THR A 92 5.73 8.02 8.83
N TRP A 93 4.80 7.23 9.33
CA TRP A 93 4.18 6.11 8.63
C TRP A 93 2.68 6.34 8.44
N ILE A 94 2.14 5.88 7.32
CA ILE A 94 0.69 5.67 7.20
C ILE A 94 0.37 4.36 7.94
N ARG A 95 -0.65 4.36 8.81
CA ARG A 95 -0.90 3.21 9.71
C ARG A 95 -1.55 1.99 9.03
N ALA A 96 -1.84 2.08 7.73
CA ALA A 96 -2.42 0.98 6.94
C ALA A 96 -1.83 0.86 5.52
N PRO A 97 -1.89 -0.34 4.92
CA PRO A 97 -1.36 -0.58 3.59
C PRO A 97 -2.20 0.08 2.51
N TRP A 98 -1.56 0.34 1.37
CA TRP A 98 -2.18 0.94 0.20
C TRP A 98 -3.34 0.10 -0.35
N GLY A 99 -4.39 0.77 -0.83
CA GLY A 99 -5.65 0.16 -1.25
C GLY A 99 -6.75 0.23 -0.20
N THR A 100 -6.41 0.52 1.06
CA THR A 100 -7.37 0.85 2.11
C THR A 100 -7.88 2.29 1.98
N ILE A 101 -8.98 2.59 2.67
CA ILE A 101 -9.62 3.91 2.68
C ILE A 101 -9.61 4.43 4.11
N TRP A 102 -9.12 5.65 4.32
CA TRP A 102 -9.26 6.37 5.58
C TRP A 102 -10.64 7.00 5.66
N ASP A 103 -11.45 6.67 6.67
CA ASP A 103 -12.80 7.22 6.84
C ASP A 103 -12.87 8.46 7.75
N GLY A 104 -11.73 8.89 8.29
CA GLY A 104 -11.61 9.96 9.26
C GLY A 104 -11.30 9.48 10.68
N THR A 105 -11.56 8.21 10.97
CA THR A 105 -11.33 7.58 12.28
C THR A 105 -10.44 6.35 12.17
N ASP A 106 -10.71 5.51 11.16
CA ASP A 106 -10.04 4.24 10.93
C ASP A 106 -9.78 3.99 9.44
N PHE A 107 -8.97 2.96 9.18
CA PHE A 107 -8.77 2.43 7.83
C PHE A 107 -9.75 1.28 7.58
N VAL A 108 -10.52 1.40 6.50
CA VAL A 108 -11.52 0.42 6.07
C VAL A 108 -11.21 -0.14 4.68
N GLY A 109 -11.82 -1.28 4.36
CA GLY A 109 -11.63 -1.97 3.09
C GLY A 109 -10.39 -2.88 3.07
N ASN A 110 -10.16 -3.51 1.91
CA ASN A 110 -9.06 -4.46 1.74
C ASN A 110 -7.85 -3.77 1.07
N PRO A 111 -6.63 -4.02 1.56
CA PRO A 111 -5.43 -3.53 0.91
C PRO A 111 -5.22 -4.24 -0.43
N ILE A 112 -4.44 -3.63 -1.30
CA ILE A 112 -4.10 -4.19 -2.61
C ILE A 112 -2.68 -4.70 -2.59
N ALA A 113 -2.51 -5.99 -2.87
CA ALA A 113 -1.19 -6.59 -3.06
C ALA A 113 -0.73 -6.35 -4.51
N ILE A 114 0.53 -5.99 -4.69
CA ILE A 114 1.12 -5.67 -5.99
C ILE A 114 2.48 -6.35 -6.15
N LYS A 115 2.94 -6.45 -7.39
CA LYS A 115 4.29 -6.93 -7.70
C LYS A 115 5.33 -5.88 -7.34
N TRP A 116 6.54 -6.32 -7.02
CA TRP A 116 7.59 -5.39 -6.61
C TRP A 116 7.96 -4.38 -7.69
N ARG A 117 7.96 -4.78 -8.98
CA ARG A 117 8.21 -3.84 -10.10
C ARG A 117 7.18 -2.71 -10.13
N ASP A 118 5.90 -3.04 -9.95
CA ASP A 118 4.86 -2.02 -9.87
C ASP A 118 5.04 -1.12 -8.65
N ALA A 119 5.39 -1.69 -7.49
CA ALA A 119 5.64 -0.93 -6.26
C ALA A 119 6.82 0.04 -6.43
N SER A 120 7.94 -0.44 -6.94
CA SER A 120 9.17 0.33 -7.09
C SER A 120 9.05 1.41 -8.18
N ASP A 121 8.44 1.10 -9.33
CA ASP A 121 8.21 2.07 -10.40
C ASP A 121 7.23 3.18 -10.00
N LEU A 122 6.21 2.84 -9.20
CA LEU A 122 5.21 3.81 -8.74
C LEU A 122 5.69 4.61 -7.54
N PHE A 123 6.29 3.97 -6.54
CA PHE A 123 6.46 4.57 -5.21
C PHE A 123 7.90 4.76 -4.78
N GLY A 124 8.86 4.27 -5.57
CA GLY A 124 10.28 4.52 -5.42
C GLY A 124 11.09 3.26 -5.18
N LYS A 125 12.37 3.36 -5.51
CA LYS A 125 13.32 2.26 -5.52
C LYS A 125 14.56 2.66 -4.76
N GLY A 126 14.98 1.81 -3.84
CA GLY A 126 16.21 1.97 -3.08
C GLY A 126 17.38 1.27 -3.76
N ILE A 127 18.26 0.72 -2.95
CA ILE A 127 19.53 0.16 -3.39
C ILE A 127 19.45 -1.35 -3.60
N PHE A 128 20.50 -1.89 -4.18
CA PHE A 128 20.76 -3.31 -4.18
C PHE A 128 21.48 -3.70 -2.89
N ILE A 129 20.88 -4.57 -2.09
CA ILE A 129 21.48 -5.07 -0.85
C ILE A 129 21.68 -6.57 -0.99
N LYS A 130 22.87 -6.96 -1.45
CA LYS A 130 23.25 -8.37 -1.51
C LYS A 130 23.55 -8.87 -0.11
N ASN A 131 22.83 -9.89 0.32
CA ASN A 131 23.13 -10.59 1.56
C ASN A 131 23.31 -12.09 1.24
N PRO A 132 24.45 -12.70 1.61
CA PRO A 132 24.61 -14.15 1.47
C PRO A 132 23.66 -14.94 2.38
N PHE A 133 23.01 -14.28 3.35
CA PHE A 133 22.00 -14.85 4.21
C PHE A 133 20.62 -14.26 3.88
N PRO A 134 19.53 -15.04 4.04
CA PRO A 134 18.18 -14.59 3.73
C PRO A 134 17.62 -13.57 4.73
N VAL A 135 18.43 -13.04 5.66
CA VAL A 135 18.01 -12.10 6.72
C VAL A 135 19.05 -10.99 6.92
N LEU A 136 18.60 -9.73 6.83
CA LEU A 136 19.41 -8.53 7.05
C LEU A 136 19.68 -8.28 8.55
N THR A 137 20.94 -8.37 8.96
CA THR A 137 21.36 -8.12 10.36
C THR A 137 21.50 -6.62 10.65
N LEU A 138 21.35 -6.21 11.92
CA LEU A 138 21.47 -4.82 12.42
C LEU A 138 22.72 -4.08 11.94
N THR A 139 23.86 -4.78 11.86
CA THR A 139 25.17 -4.21 11.52
C THR A 139 25.40 -4.04 10.02
N GLN A 140 24.61 -4.68 9.18
CA GLN A 140 24.70 -4.61 7.72
C GLN A 140 23.76 -3.56 7.12
N ARG A 141 23.11 -2.75 7.96
CA ARG A 141 22.04 -1.83 7.53
C ARG A 141 22.63 -0.51 7.05
N PRO A 142 22.18 0.01 5.90
CA PRO A 142 22.49 1.37 5.52
C PRO A 142 21.89 2.33 6.56
N THR A 143 22.75 3.11 7.20
CA THR A 143 22.36 4.17 8.15
C THR A 143 21.80 5.40 7.44
N ASN A 144 22.13 5.57 6.15
CA ASN A 144 21.53 6.57 5.27
C ASN A 144 20.37 5.92 4.48
N PHE A 145 19.16 6.00 5.03
CA PHE A 145 17.94 5.40 4.46
C PHE A 145 17.58 5.85 3.03
N LYS A 146 18.30 6.83 2.45
CA LYS A 146 18.01 7.41 1.13
C LYS A 146 19.20 7.48 0.18
N GLU A 147 20.36 6.97 0.56
CA GLU A 147 21.51 7.02 -0.33
C GLU A 147 21.18 6.24 -1.62
N ASN A 148 21.24 6.93 -2.77
CA ASN A 148 20.84 6.40 -4.08
C ASN A 148 19.36 5.98 -4.22
N TYR A 149 18.46 6.53 -3.38
CA TYR A 149 17.02 6.30 -3.53
C TYR A 149 16.46 7.07 -4.75
N THR A 150 15.79 6.33 -5.63
CA THR A 150 15.09 6.88 -6.80
C THR A 150 13.61 7.07 -6.49
N LYS A 151 13.11 8.30 -6.64
CA LYS A 151 11.68 8.60 -6.44
C LYS A 151 10.81 7.89 -7.48
N GLY A 152 9.69 7.33 -7.03
CA GLY A 152 8.71 6.69 -7.91
C GLY A 152 7.94 7.69 -8.79
N SER A 153 7.28 7.16 -9.82
CA SER A 153 6.53 7.97 -10.78
C SER A 153 5.16 8.47 -10.29
N CYS A 154 4.66 7.97 -9.16
CA CYS A 154 3.34 8.27 -8.61
C CYS A 154 3.46 9.05 -7.29
N LYS A 155 2.77 10.18 -7.18
CA LYS A 155 2.63 10.94 -5.93
C LYS A 155 1.53 10.33 -5.05
N VAL A 156 1.84 10.06 -3.80
CA VAL A 156 0.86 9.57 -2.82
C VAL A 156 0.43 10.74 -1.96
N PHE A 157 -0.83 11.16 -2.04
CA PHE A 157 -1.38 12.25 -1.23
C PHE A 157 -2.11 11.70 -0.02
N PHE A 158 -1.63 12.02 1.18
CA PHE A 158 -2.27 11.64 2.43
C PHE A 158 -1.86 12.56 3.57
N ALA A 159 -2.79 12.83 4.51
CA ALA A 159 -2.54 13.65 5.70
C ALA A 159 -1.91 15.04 5.42
N GLY A 160 -2.21 15.64 4.26
CA GLY A 160 -1.66 16.94 3.86
C GLY A 160 -0.28 16.89 3.20
N TYR A 161 0.30 15.70 3.01
CA TYR A 161 1.63 15.51 2.41
C TYR A 161 1.57 14.72 1.10
N ASP A 162 2.54 14.97 0.21
CA ASP A 162 2.74 14.25 -1.07
C ASP A 162 4.13 13.59 -1.19
N THR A 163 4.88 13.55 -0.08
CA THR A 163 6.26 13.06 0.03
C THR A 163 6.37 11.59 0.45
N TRP A 164 5.23 10.92 0.59
CA TRP A 164 5.12 9.51 0.91
C TRP A 164 5.77 8.63 -0.17
N ARG A 165 6.47 7.59 0.26
CA ARG A 165 7.26 6.70 -0.62
C ARG A 165 7.34 5.28 -0.08
N LEU A 166 7.80 4.36 -0.92
CA LEU A 166 8.08 2.98 -0.52
C LEU A 166 9.26 2.98 0.48
N PRO A 167 9.13 2.35 1.66
CA PRO A 167 10.19 2.30 2.67
C PRO A 167 11.34 1.42 2.20
N THR A 168 12.56 1.78 2.54
CA THR A 168 13.72 0.87 2.46
C THR A 168 13.58 -0.27 3.46
N ALA A 169 14.36 -1.33 3.28
CA ALA A 169 14.43 -2.46 4.19
C ALA A 169 14.85 -2.00 5.59
N ALA A 170 15.79 -1.05 5.68
CA ALA A 170 16.26 -0.52 6.95
C ALA A 170 15.17 0.31 7.69
N GLU A 171 14.36 1.08 6.96
CA GLU A 171 13.21 1.79 7.56
C GLU A 171 12.14 0.80 8.03
N LEU A 172 11.80 -0.19 7.20
CA LEU A 172 10.75 -1.15 7.55
C LEU A 172 11.16 -2.04 8.73
N ASP A 173 12.46 -2.29 8.90
CA ASP A 173 13.00 -3.02 10.05
C ASP A 173 12.77 -2.29 11.39
N THR A 174 12.66 -0.96 11.39
CA THR A 174 12.33 -0.20 12.62
C THR A 174 11.00 -0.66 13.24
N LEU A 175 10.10 -1.26 12.44
CA LEU A 175 8.82 -1.80 12.88
C LEU A 175 8.90 -3.23 13.46
N GLN A 176 10.09 -3.85 13.49
CA GLN A 176 10.31 -5.14 14.14
C GLN A 176 10.48 -5.01 15.66
N PHE A 177 10.88 -3.84 16.15
CA PHE A 177 11.13 -3.58 17.57
C PHE A 177 12.12 -4.59 18.17
N ASN A 178 13.29 -4.70 17.53
CA ASN A 178 14.35 -5.59 17.96
C ASN A 178 15.16 -5.00 19.12
N ILE A 179 15.58 -5.86 20.05
CA ILE A 179 16.49 -5.52 21.15
C ILE A 179 17.80 -6.24 20.90
N SER A 180 18.91 -5.52 21.07
CA SER A 180 20.26 -6.02 20.80
C SER A 180 20.86 -6.84 21.95
N GLN A 181 20.21 -6.88 23.10
CA GLN A 181 20.70 -7.55 24.31
C GLN A 181 20.24 -9.01 24.38
N GLU A 182 21.11 -9.87 24.89
CA GLU A 182 20.71 -11.23 25.27
C GLU A 182 19.74 -11.16 26.47
N LEU A 183 18.53 -11.62 26.23
CA LEU A 183 17.46 -11.59 27.23
C LEU A 183 17.33 -12.96 27.88
N ASN A 184 17.20 -12.97 29.21
CA ASN A 184 16.71 -14.16 29.88
C ASN A 184 15.27 -14.46 29.43
N HIS A 185 14.81 -15.68 29.71
CA HIS A 185 13.50 -16.15 29.24
C HIS A 185 12.32 -15.28 29.71
N ASP A 186 12.34 -14.78 30.94
CA ASP A 186 11.23 -14.01 31.49
C ASP A 186 11.16 -12.60 30.90
N LEU A 187 12.32 -11.96 30.74
CA LEU A 187 12.44 -10.72 30.01
C LEU A 187 11.97 -10.92 28.56
N SER A 188 12.46 -11.94 27.86
CA SER A 188 12.06 -12.24 26.48
C SER A 188 10.53 -12.31 26.31
N LYS A 189 9.82 -12.94 27.25
CA LYS A 189 8.35 -12.96 27.27
C LYS A 189 7.73 -11.57 27.48
N LEU A 190 8.27 -10.79 28.42
CA LEU A 190 7.81 -9.42 28.68
C LEU A 190 7.97 -8.55 27.43
N TYR A 191 9.14 -8.58 26.80
CA TYR A 191 9.45 -7.83 25.58
C TYR A 191 8.56 -8.24 24.40
N ALA A 192 8.31 -9.54 24.21
CA ALA A 192 7.40 -10.01 23.18
C ALA A 192 5.97 -9.50 23.38
N LYS A 193 5.50 -9.44 24.63
CA LYS A 193 4.19 -8.89 24.99
C LYS A 193 4.12 -7.39 24.73
N GLU A 194 5.13 -6.64 25.14
CA GLU A 194 5.17 -5.19 24.91
C GLU A 194 5.26 -4.86 23.42
N ARG A 195 6.10 -5.58 22.66
CA ARG A 195 6.19 -5.47 21.19
C ARG A 195 4.82 -5.66 20.54
N SER A 196 4.11 -6.72 20.91
CA SER A 196 2.78 -7.03 20.35
C SER A 196 1.77 -5.91 20.67
N ASN A 197 1.77 -5.42 21.90
CA ASN A 197 0.90 -4.32 22.35
C ASN A 197 1.22 -3.00 21.65
N LEU A 198 2.50 -2.67 21.51
CA LEU A 198 2.92 -1.47 20.80
C LEU A 198 2.53 -1.56 19.32
N LYS A 199 2.82 -2.69 18.65
CA LYS A 199 2.49 -2.89 17.23
C LYS A 199 0.99 -2.81 16.97
N SER A 200 0.14 -3.34 17.86
CA SER A 200 -1.32 -3.25 17.72
C SER A 200 -1.85 -1.83 17.90
N LYS A 201 -1.22 -1.02 18.76
CA LYS A 201 -1.56 0.39 18.91
C LYS A 201 -1.13 1.22 17.69
N LEU A 202 0.12 1.04 17.24
CA LEU A 202 0.67 1.85 16.16
C LEU A 202 0.08 1.45 14.79
N PHE A 203 -0.09 0.15 14.55
CA PHE A 203 -0.51 -0.41 13.27
C PHE A 203 -1.65 -1.43 13.45
N PRO A 204 -2.83 -1.00 13.93
CA PRO A 204 -3.95 -1.89 14.25
C PRO A 204 -4.38 -2.72 13.04
N PHE A 205 -4.40 -2.10 11.85
CA PHE A 205 -4.77 -2.76 10.60
C PHE A 205 -3.87 -3.96 10.30
N LEU A 206 -2.56 -3.80 10.49
CA LEU A 206 -1.59 -4.87 10.27
C LEU A 206 -1.87 -6.05 11.20
N THR A 207 -2.14 -5.76 12.48
CA THR A 207 -2.42 -6.81 13.48
C THR A 207 -3.77 -7.50 13.27
N ALA A 208 -4.80 -6.78 12.80
CA ALA A 208 -6.09 -7.36 12.49
C ALA A 208 -5.98 -8.35 11.31
N PHE A 209 -5.27 -7.96 10.23
CA PHE A 209 -4.98 -8.83 9.10
C PHE A 209 -4.22 -10.10 9.50
N THR A 210 -3.30 -9.99 10.47
CA THR A 210 -2.54 -11.18 10.91
C THR A 210 -3.38 -12.25 11.58
N LYS A 211 -4.54 -11.96 12.19
CA LYS A 211 -5.30 -13.01 12.91
C LYS A 211 -5.95 -14.06 11.99
N GLN A 212 -6.24 -13.72 10.73
CA GLN A 212 -6.78 -14.68 9.75
C GLN A 212 -5.73 -15.24 8.77
N ASP A 213 -4.61 -14.55 8.54
CA ASP A 213 -3.65 -14.91 7.47
C ASP A 213 -2.19 -14.58 7.85
N ILE A 214 -1.72 -15.03 9.04
CA ILE A 214 -0.32 -14.85 9.53
C ILE A 214 0.72 -15.17 8.44
N LEU A 215 0.44 -16.16 7.58
CA LEU A 215 1.37 -16.67 6.58
C LEU A 215 1.40 -15.89 5.26
N LYS A 216 0.47 -14.94 5.02
CA LYS A 216 0.34 -14.25 3.72
C LYS A 216 0.67 -12.77 3.74
N TYR A 217 0.82 -12.17 4.92
CA TYR A 217 1.01 -10.73 5.03
C TYR A 217 2.49 -10.34 4.84
N LYS A 218 2.87 -10.03 3.60
CA LYS A 218 4.20 -9.49 3.26
C LYS A 218 4.12 -8.02 2.87
N LEU A 219 5.11 -7.25 3.26
CA LEU A 219 5.26 -5.83 2.91
C LEU A 219 6.47 -5.63 2.01
N TRP A 220 6.30 -4.99 0.87
CA TRP A 220 7.44 -4.64 0.02
C TRP A 220 8.31 -3.57 0.67
N THR A 221 9.61 -3.74 0.50
CA THR A 221 10.60 -2.66 0.65
C THR A 221 10.98 -2.10 -0.72
N ALA A 222 11.65 -0.96 -0.73
CA ALA A 222 12.21 -0.36 -1.93
C ALA A 222 13.51 -1.03 -2.39
N ASP A 223 14.11 -1.90 -1.56
CA ASP A 223 15.44 -2.44 -1.81
C ASP A 223 15.38 -3.80 -2.52
N MET A 224 16.30 -3.97 -3.46
CA MET A 224 16.43 -5.19 -4.25
C MET A 224 17.39 -6.17 -3.56
N ALA A 225 17.02 -7.44 -3.52
CA ALA A 225 17.83 -8.51 -2.89
C ALA A 225 18.67 -9.25 -3.94
N ASP A 226 18.09 -9.48 -5.13
CA ASP A 226 18.73 -10.06 -6.32
C ASP A 226 18.04 -9.57 -7.61
N VAL A 227 18.53 -9.97 -8.78
CA VAL A 227 17.93 -9.68 -10.10
C VAL A 227 16.47 -10.16 -10.20
N HIS A 228 16.09 -11.17 -9.40
CA HIS A 228 14.76 -11.77 -9.39
C HIS A 228 14.04 -11.68 -8.04
N SER A 229 14.63 -11.03 -7.04
CA SER A 229 14.05 -10.90 -5.70
C SER A 229 14.24 -9.51 -5.11
N ALA A 230 13.33 -9.14 -4.23
CA ALA A 230 13.40 -7.91 -3.46
C ALA A 230 13.14 -8.21 -1.98
N TRP A 231 13.64 -7.35 -1.11
CA TRP A 231 13.40 -7.51 0.32
C TRP A 231 11.94 -7.23 0.62
N SER A 232 11.31 -8.14 1.35
CA SER A 232 9.97 -7.95 1.89
C SER A 232 9.97 -8.24 3.39
N HIS A 233 9.15 -7.52 4.14
CA HIS A 233 8.99 -7.74 5.57
C HIS A 233 7.82 -8.67 5.84
N HIS A 234 8.07 -9.77 6.56
CA HIS A 234 7.08 -10.73 7.02
C HIS A 234 7.17 -10.91 8.54
N GLY A 235 6.15 -10.47 9.27
CA GLY A 235 6.10 -10.63 10.73
C GLY A 235 7.21 -9.89 11.48
N THR A 236 8.34 -10.55 11.70
CA THR A 236 9.56 -10.05 12.36
C THR A 236 10.83 -10.28 11.54
N THR A 237 10.71 -10.67 10.26
CA THR A 237 11.86 -10.95 9.39
C THR A 237 11.80 -10.11 8.11
N LEU A 238 12.96 -9.95 7.48
CA LEU A 238 13.12 -9.44 6.13
C LEU A 238 13.57 -10.60 5.24
N ASP A 239 12.76 -10.97 4.27
CA ASP A 239 12.96 -12.14 3.42
C ASP A 239 13.21 -11.73 1.95
N ASP A 240 13.97 -12.53 1.21
CA ASP A 240 14.24 -12.34 -0.22
C ASP A 240 13.08 -12.86 -1.08
N THR A 241 12.06 -12.03 -1.24
CA THR A 241 10.83 -12.43 -1.92
C THR A 241 10.92 -12.23 -3.43
N LYS A 242 10.43 -13.19 -4.23
CA LYS A 242 10.46 -13.08 -5.69
C LYS A 242 9.64 -11.88 -6.16
N ILE A 243 10.19 -11.11 -7.11
CA ILE A 243 9.59 -9.85 -7.57
C ILE A 243 8.21 -10.00 -8.26
N ASP A 244 7.83 -11.22 -8.64
CA ASP A 244 6.54 -11.55 -9.25
C ASP A 244 5.46 -11.95 -8.23
N GLU A 245 5.83 -12.20 -6.97
CA GLU A 245 4.88 -12.34 -5.86
C GLU A 245 4.12 -11.04 -5.62
N GLN A 246 2.95 -11.16 -5.01
CA GLN A 246 2.15 -10.01 -4.61
C GLN A 246 2.35 -9.75 -3.12
N CYS A 247 2.81 -8.54 -2.79
CA CYS A 247 2.92 -8.08 -1.42
C CYS A 247 2.27 -6.70 -1.28
N TYR A 248 1.95 -6.33 -0.04
CA TYR A 248 1.33 -5.05 0.27
C TYR A 248 2.38 -3.94 0.33
N VAL A 249 1.91 -2.69 0.24
CA VAL A 249 2.76 -1.50 0.36
C VAL A 249 2.33 -0.70 1.56
N LEU A 250 3.28 -0.43 2.47
CA LEU A 250 3.16 0.58 3.51
C LEU A 250 3.95 1.81 3.07
N PHE A 251 3.49 3.01 3.40
CA PHE A 251 4.22 4.23 3.05
C PHE A 251 4.89 4.88 4.25
N VAL A 252 6.07 5.43 3.98
CA VAL A 252 6.86 6.21 4.92
C VAL A 252 7.17 7.58 4.33
N LYS A 253 7.37 8.56 5.20
CA LYS A 253 8.03 9.82 4.89
C LYS A 253 9.00 10.17 6.03
N ASP A 254 9.86 11.13 5.78
CA ASP A 254 10.69 11.70 6.83
C ASP A 254 9.81 12.59 7.72
N TYR A 255 10.08 12.59 9.02
CA TYR A 255 9.42 13.44 10.01
C TYR A 255 9.72 14.92 9.74
#